data_AF-A0A924UVB4-F1
#
_entry.id   AF-A0A924UVB4-F1
#
_cell.length_a   1.000
_cell.length_b   1.000
_cell.length_c   1.000
_cell.angle_alpha   90.00
_cell.angle_beta   90.00
_cell.angle_gamma   90.00
#
_symmetry.space_group_name_H-M   'P 1'
#
loop_
_entity.id
_entity.type
_entity.pdbx_description
1 polymer ?
#
loop_
_entity_poly.entity_id
_entity_poly.type
_entity_poly.pdbx_seq_one_letter_code
_entity_poly.pdbx_strand_id
1 'polypeptide(L)'
;MEPLILIANPGSASRKYALYQGTTSRADIHFEFEDGKIICGIETADEHFSLTTDLADLTAASSQVVTLLRDKQVLSDDETIESIGLRFVAPGSYFAQDHIVDDEFEAKLQATLPRAPLHISATLAELKELRRQFADTTIVGVSDSAFHRTKPDYALNYGLPLEDTDAFEIKRYGYHGLSIMSVVQILTAADKLPSKVIIAHLGSGASVSAILDGKSVDNSMGYSPLEGLIMSTRSGTIDATVASVLRNVLNLDDSGLETYLNKKSGLLGLGGSDDIRELLTREKDGDKRAKLALDTYAYSVQKSIAQ
;
A
#
# COMPACT_ATOMS: atom_id res chain seq x y z
N MET A 1 18.29 24.94 10.67
CA MET A 1 16.83 24.77 10.49
C MET A 1 16.57 23.28 10.53
N GLU A 2 15.44 22.81 11.05
CA GLU A 2 15.13 21.37 10.95
C GLU A 2 14.88 20.99 9.49
N PRO A 3 15.31 19.79 9.06
CA PRO A 3 15.24 19.39 7.67
C PRO A 3 13.80 19.23 7.20
N LEU A 4 13.54 19.65 5.97
CA LEU A 4 12.28 19.39 5.29
C LEU A 4 12.33 18.05 4.58
N ILE A 5 11.34 17.20 4.88
CA ILE A 5 11.26 15.83 4.37
C ILE A 5 9.93 15.67 3.67
N LEU A 6 9.96 15.26 2.40
CA LEU A 6 8.75 14.91 1.65
C LEU A 6 8.55 13.40 1.73
N ILE A 7 7.38 12.97 2.19
CA ILE A 7 6.96 11.57 2.16
C ILE A 7 6.10 11.36 0.92
N ALA A 8 6.40 10.34 0.12
CA ALA A 8 5.67 9.95 -1.06
C ALA A 8 5.12 8.53 -0.89
N ASN A 9 3.80 8.38 -1.04
CA ASN A 9 3.10 7.12 -0.94
C ASN A 9 2.27 6.87 -2.22
N PRO A 10 2.85 6.16 -3.21
CA PRO A 10 2.16 5.82 -4.43
C PRO A 10 1.20 4.65 -4.23
N GLY A 11 -0.06 4.94 -3.89
CA GLY A 11 -1.14 3.95 -3.83
C GLY A 11 -1.71 3.63 -5.22
N SER A 12 -2.39 2.49 -5.37
CA SER A 12 -2.98 2.13 -6.68
C SER A 12 -4.26 2.89 -7.03
N ALA A 13 -4.92 3.49 -6.04
CA ALA A 13 -6.18 4.23 -6.18
C ALA A 13 -6.04 5.71 -5.78
N SER A 14 -4.94 6.08 -5.12
CA SER A 14 -4.65 7.45 -4.74
C SER A 14 -3.14 7.70 -4.64
N ARG A 15 -2.73 8.96 -4.70
CA ARG A 15 -1.38 9.41 -4.36
C ARG A 15 -1.43 10.24 -3.11
N LYS A 16 -0.59 9.90 -2.13
CA LYS A 16 -0.52 10.64 -0.87
C LYS A 16 0.89 11.16 -0.69
N TYR A 17 1.00 12.42 -0.28
CA TYR A 17 2.24 13.04 0.09
C TYR A 17 2.09 13.74 1.42
N ALA A 18 3.21 13.92 2.13
CA ALA A 18 3.21 14.71 3.34
C ALA A 18 4.54 15.45 3.46
N LEU A 19 4.49 16.73 3.80
CA LEU A 19 5.68 17.53 4.06
C LEU A 19 5.89 17.62 5.56
N TYR A 20 7.06 17.19 6.03
CA TYR A 20 7.47 17.28 7.41
C TYR A 20 8.60 18.28 7.59
N GLN A 21 8.59 18.97 8.73
CA GLN A 21 9.77 19.66 9.27
C GLN A 21 10.17 18.95 10.56
N GLY A 22 11.31 18.26 10.55
CA GLY A 22 11.67 17.35 11.63
C GLY A 22 10.62 16.25 11.81
N THR A 23 9.94 16.23 12.96
CA THR A 23 8.83 15.29 13.25
C THR A 23 7.44 15.92 13.13
N THR A 24 7.35 17.18 12.72
CA THR A 24 6.09 17.93 12.65
C THR A 24 5.55 17.91 11.23
N SER A 25 4.32 17.42 11.02
CA SER A 25 3.65 17.54 9.71
C SER A 25 3.32 19.00 9.46
N ARG A 26 3.72 19.52 8.30
CA ARG A 26 3.33 20.85 7.80
C ARG A 26 2.09 20.76 6.92
N ALA A 27 2.02 19.72 6.09
CA ALA A 27 0.87 19.46 5.27
C ALA A 27 0.79 18.00 4.83
N ASP A 28 -0.45 17.53 4.68
CA ASP A 28 -0.79 16.27 4.05
C ASP A 28 -1.52 16.56 2.73
N ILE A 29 -1.12 15.89 1.66
CA ILE A 29 -1.65 16.09 0.31
C ILE A 29 -2.21 14.77 -0.20
N HIS A 30 -3.42 14.78 -0.73
CA HIS A 30 -4.10 13.61 -1.24
C HIS A 30 -4.67 13.85 -2.63
N PHE A 31 -4.27 13.03 -3.60
CA PHE A 31 -4.86 12.98 -4.93
C PHE A 31 -5.67 11.71 -5.11
N GLU A 32 -6.92 11.84 -5.50
CA GLU A 32 -7.81 10.72 -5.80
C GLU A 32 -8.79 11.05 -6.93
N PHE A 33 -9.41 10.02 -7.51
CA PHE A 33 -10.47 10.22 -8.49
C PHE A 33 -11.81 10.44 -7.79
N GLU A 34 -12.50 11.51 -8.17
CA GLU A 34 -13.89 11.81 -7.79
C GLU A 34 -14.64 12.23 -9.05
N ASP A 35 -15.77 11.58 -9.35
CA ASP A 35 -16.61 11.85 -10.53
C ASP A 35 -15.84 11.96 -11.87
N GLY A 36 -14.83 11.11 -12.06
CA GLY A 36 -14.02 11.05 -13.28
C GLY A 36 -12.97 12.16 -13.40
N LYS A 37 -12.76 12.96 -12.36
CA LYS A 37 -11.69 13.97 -12.28
C LYS A 37 -10.75 13.66 -11.12
N ILE A 38 -9.52 14.16 -11.20
CA ILE A 38 -8.57 14.05 -10.10
C ILE A 38 -8.73 15.27 -9.19
N ILE A 39 -9.10 15.02 -7.94
CA ILE A 39 -9.20 16.03 -6.88
C ILE A 39 -7.93 15.96 -6.03
N CYS A 40 -7.40 17.12 -5.67
CA CYS A 40 -6.30 17.27 -4.74
C CYS A 40 -6.82 17.94 -3.46
N GLY A 41 -6.76 17.20 -2.35
CA GLY A 41 -6.92 17.75 -0.99
C GLY A 41 -5.55 18.13 -0.42
N ILE A 42 -5.48 19.27 0.27
CA ILE A 42 -4.30 19.70 1.03
C ILE A 42 -4.78 20.08 2.42
N GLU A 43 -4.27 19.41 3.45
CA GLU A 43 -4.58 19.65 4.85
C GLU A 43 -3.33 20.18 5.55
N THR A 44 -3.47 21.32 6.24
CA THR A 44 -2.44 21.89 7.12
C THR A 44 -3.00 21.93 8.54
N ALA A 45 -2.21 22.41 9.51
CA ALA A 45 -2.70 22.58 10.87
C ALA A 45 -3.88 23.55 10.99
N ASP A 46 -3.95 24.53 10.09
CA ASP A 46 -4.89 25.67 10.19
C ASP A 46 -5.94 25.68 9.06
N GLU A 47 -5.64 25.05 7.91
CA GLU A 47 -6.44 25.19 6.70
C GLU A 47 -6.64 23.86 5.97
N HIS A 48 -7.77 23.75 5.26
CA HIS A 48 -8.05 22.65 4.35
C HIS A 48 -8.43 23.21 2.98
N PHE A 49 -7.73 22.73 1.95
CA PHE A 49 -7.95 23.10 0.57
C PHE A 49 -8.41 21.89 -0.23
N SER A 50 -9.35 22.10 -1.13
CA SER A 50 -9.73 21.11 -2.15
C SER A 50 -9.74 21.79 -3.52
N LEU A 51 -9.11 21.15 -4.49
CA LEU A 51 -9.01 21.66 -5.86
C LEU A 51 -9.17 20.53 -6.86
N THR A 52 -9.92 20.80 -7.93
CA THR A 52 -9.94 19.94 -9.11
C THR A 52 -8.67 20.20 -9.92
N THR A 53 -7.96 19.14 -10.27
CA THR A 53 -6.74 19.21 -11.08
C THR A 53 -7.05 18.96 -12.56
N ASP A 54 -6.18 19.46 -13.44
CA ASP A 54 -6.19 19.13 -14.88
C ASP A 54 -5.32 17.89 -15.20
N LEU A 55 -4.98 17.10 -14.18
CA LEU A 55 -4.17 15.89 -14.35
C LEU A 55 -4.96 14.84 -15.14
N ALA A 56 -4.33 14.28 -16.18
CA ALA A 56 -4.91 13.19 -16.95
C ALA A 56 -4.86 11.85 -16.18
N ASP A 57 -3.84 11.69 -15.33
CA ASP A 57 -3.64 10.49 -14.53
C ASP A 57 -2.97 10.82 -13.18
N LEU A 58 -3.15 9.91 -12.21
CA LEU A 58 -2.56 10.04 -10.87
C LEU A 58 -1.04 9.91 -10.86
N THR A 59 -0.41 9.35 -11.89
CA THR A 59 1.05 9.20 -11.94
C THR A 59 1.76 10.53 -12.13
N ALA A 60 1.08 11.52 -12.72
CA ALA A 60 1.55 12.89 -12.82
C ALA A 60 1.34 13.71 -11.52
N ALA A 61 0.71 13.16 -10.47
CA ALA A 61 0.41 13.92 -9.26
C ALA A 61 1.66 14.50 -8.57
N SER A 62 2.77 13.75 -8.53
CA SER A 62 4.00 14.24 -7.92
C SER A 62 4.51 15.50 -8.60
N SER A 63 4.24 15.70 -9.89
CA SER A 63 4.67 16.90 -10.63
C SER A 63 4.01 18.19 -10.16
N GLN A 64 2.91 18.10 -9.39
CA GLN A 64 2.22 19.27 -8.86
C GLN A 64 2.52 19.54 -7.39
N VAL A 65 3.09 18.59 -6.65
CA VAL A 65 3.23 18.66 -5.20
C VAL A 65 4.00 19.91 -4.75
N VAL A 66 5.17 20.18 -5.34
CA VAL A 66 5.99 21.36 -4.97
C VAL A 66 5.28 22.67 -5.33
N THR A 67 4.69 22.73 -6.51
CA THR A 67 3.95 23.91 -6.98
C THR A 67 2.79 24.21 -6.04
N LEU A 68 1.99 23.21 -5.70
CA LEU A 68 0.85 23.36 -4.79
C LEU A 68 1.27 23.77 -3.38
N LEU A 69 2.36 23.20 -2.86
CA LEU A 69 2.91 23.59 -1.56
C LEU A 69 3.34 25.06 -1.53
N ARG A 70 3.94 25.57 -2.62
CA ARG A 70 4.32 26.98 -2.75
C ARG A 70 3.11 27.89 -2.95
N ASP A 71 2.18 27.51 -3.81
CA ASP A 71 0.96 28.27 -4.08
C ASP A 71 0.09 28.45 -2.82
N LYS A 72 0.12 27.45 -1.92
CA LYS A 72 -0.56 27.50 -0.62
C LYS A 72 0.30 28.02 0.52
N GLN A 73 1.49 28.56 0.22
CA GLN A 73 2.42 29.15 1.19
C GLN A 73 2.85 28.18 2.32
N VAL A 74 2.76 26.87 2.08
CA VAL A 74 3.23 25.81 3.00
C VAL A 74 4.74 25.62 2.88
N LEU A 75 5.27 25.80 1.68
CA LEU A 75 6.69 25.77 1.36
C LEU A 75 7.10 27.14 0.80
N SER A 76 8.08 27.77 1.44
CA SER A 76 8.60 29.07 0.98
C SER A 76 9.54 28.89 -0.23
N ASP A 77 9.78 29.95 -1.00
CA ASP A 77 10.66 29.88 -2.19
C ASP A 77 12.14 29.63 -1.82
N ASP A 78 12.56 30.03 -0.63
CA ASP A 78 13.91 29.83 -0.07
C ASP A 78 14.08 28.49 0.67
N GLU A 79 12.98 27.80 0.95
CA GLU A 79 12.99 26.48 1.58
C GLU A 79 13.22 25.37 0.54
N THR A 80 14.01 24.38 0.92
CA THR A 80 14.35 23.23 0.06
C THR A 80 14.02 21.92 0.76
N ILE A 81 13.52 20.96 0.00
CA ILE A 81 13.27 19.60 0.48
C ILE A 81 14.61 18.85 0.48
N GLU A 82 15.10 18.52 1.66
CA GLU A 82 16.43 17.94 1.87
C GLU A 82 16.47 16.43 1.62
N SER A 83 15.35 15.75 1.84
CA SER A 83 15.23 14.31 1.59
C SER A 83 13.79 13.90 1.27
N ILE A 84 13.65 12.74 0.62
CA ILE A 84 12.35 12.17 0.25
C ILE A 84 12.26 10.75 0.79
N GLY A 85 11.20 10.43 1.53
CA GLY A 85 10.85 9.06 1.89
C GLY A 85 9.84 8.50 0.88
N LEU A 86 10.26 7.56 0.04
CA LEU A 86 9.40 6.90 -0.95
C LEU A 86 8.95 5.53 -0.42
N ARG A 87 7.67 5.40 -0.07
CA ARG A 87 7.10 4.08 0.22
C ARG A 87 7.14 3.22 -1.03
N PHE A 88 7.58 1.97 -0.90
CA PHE A 88 7.48 0.99 -1.98
C PHE A 88 6.94 -0.37 -1.52
N VAL A 89 6.39 -1.12 -2.48
CA VAL A 89 5.84 -2.47 -2.32
C VAL A 89 6.50 -3.36 -3.37
N ALA A 90 7.34 -4.29 -2.93
CA ALA A 90 8.03 -5.22 -3.81
C ALA A 90 8.30 -6.54 -3.08
N PRO A 91 8.12 -7.71 -3.72
CA PRO A 91 8.61 -8.97 -3.18
C PRO A 91 10.13 -9.08 -3.35
N GLY A 92 10.76 -9.87 -2.49
CA GLY A 92 12.20 -10.19 -2.54
C GLY A 92 12.91 -9.81 -1.25
N SER A 93 13.93 -10.59 -0.88
CA SER A 93 14.66 -10.37 0.38
C SER A 93 15.39 -9.02 0.39
N TYR A 94 15.85 -8.57 -0.78
CA TYR A 94 16.42 -7.23 -0.96
C TYR A 94 15.41 -6.15 -0.56
N PHE A 95 14.16 -6.26 -1.02
CA PHE A 95 13.10 -5.28 -0.80
C PHE A 95 12.46 -5.37 0.59
N ALA A 96 12.83 -6.34 1.43
CA ALA A 96 12.40 -6.46 2.82
C ALA A 96 13.19 -5.57 3.80
N GLN A 97 13.84 -4.52 3.29
CA GLN A 97 14.61 -3.52 4.04
C GLN A 97 14.48 -2.15 3.37
N ASP A 98 14.76 -1.10 4.13
CA ASP A 98 14.83 0.27 3.61
C ASP A 98 16.16 0.47 2.88
N HIS A 99 16.16 1.30 1.84
CA HIS A 99 17.33 1.54 0.99
C HIS A 99 17.46 3.02 0.66
N ILE A 100 18.69 3.51 0.55
CA ILE A 100 18.92 4.71 -0.26
C ILE A 100 18.64 4.30 -1.71
N VAL A 101 17.84 5.09 -2.42
CA VAL A 101 17.50 4.79 -3.81
C VAL A 101 18.67 5.18 -4.71
N ASP A 102 19.32 4.16 -5.26
CA ASP A 102 20.44 4.25 -6.19
C ASP A 102 20.18 3.41 -7.45
N ASP A 103 21.16 3.34 -8.35
CA ASP A 103 21.07 2.58 -9.59
C ASP A 103 20.87 1.07 -9.35
N GLU A 104 21.41 0.52 -8.25
CA GLU A 104 21.22 -0.89 -7.90
C GLU A 104 19.77 -1.17 -7.47
N PHE A 105 19.20 -0.29 -6.64
CA PHE A 105 17.80 -0.36 -6.25
C PHE A 105 16.89 -0.33 -7.49
N GLU A 106 17.12 0.61 -8.40
CA GLU A 106 16.33 0.76 -9.63
C GLU A 106 16.47 -0.47 -10.54
N ALA A 107 17.69 -0.98 -10.74
CA ALA A 107 17.93 -2.16 -11.56
C ALA A 107 17.24 -3.41 -10.99
N LYS A 108 17.30 -3.63 -9.67
CA LYS A 108 16.57 -4.73 -9.01
C LYS A 108 15.06 -4.54 -9.13
N LEU A 109 14.57 -3.31 -9.02
CA LEU A 109 13.14 -3.03 -9.11
C LEU A 109 12.63 -3.35 -10.52
N GLN A 110 13.38 -2.98 -11.56
CA GLN A 110 13.10 -3.35 -12.94
C GLN A 110 13.14 -4.88 -13.16
N ALA A 111 14.10 -5.59 -12.56
CA ALA A 111 14.19 -7.05 -12.66
C ALA A 111 13.00 -7.78 -12.01
N THR A 112 12.37 -7.17 -10.99
CA THR A 112 11.17 -7.71 -10.31
C THR A 112 9.88 -7.43 -11.08
N LEU A 113 9.87 -6.47 -12.01
CA LEU A 113 8.69 -6.05 -12.77
C LEU A 113 7.90 -7.22 -13.41
N PRO A 114 8.53 -8.23 -14.05
CA PRO A 114 7.79 -9.36 -14.64
C PRO A 114 7.03 -10.21 -13.61
N ARG A 115 7.42 -10.17 -12.33
CA ARG A 115 6.83 -10.99 -11.26
C ARG A 115 5.75 -10.25 -10.46
N ALA A 116 5.74 -8.92 -10.47
CA ALA A 116 4.81 -8.10 -9.70
C ALA A 116 4.48 -6.78 -10.42
N PRO A 117 3.97 -6.83 -11.66
CA PRO A 117 3.91 -5.67 -12.56
C PRO A 117 3.08 -4.53 -11.99
N LEU A 118 1.95 -4.80 -11.34
CA LEU A 118 1.04 -3.77 -10.85
C LEU A 118 1.66 -2.86 -9.77
N HIS A 119 2.41 -3.43 -8.83
CA HIS A 119 2.99 -2.68 -7.72
C HIS A 119 4.30 -2.01 -8.14
N ILE A 120 5.14 -2.74 -8.86
CA ILE A 120 6.46 -2.27 -9.30
C ILE A 120 6.33 -1.12 -10.31
N SER A 121 5.37 -1.18 -11.24
CA SER A 121 5.14 -0.09 -12.20
C SER A 121 4.77 1.22 -11.52
N ALA A 122 3.97 1.18 -10.45
CA ALA A 122 3.56 2.37 -9.70
C ALA A 122 4.76 3.02 -8.99
N THR A 123 5.63 2.22 -8.36
CA THR A 123 6.85 2.72 -7.72
C THR A 123 7.84 3.27 -8.74
N LEU A 124 8.06 2.59 -9.87
CA LEU A 124 8.97 3.07 -10.93
C LEU A 124 8.50 4.39 -11.54
N ALA A 125 7.20 4.53 -11.78
CA ALA A 125 6.63 5.78 -12.29
C ALA A 125 6.82 6.94 -11.31
N GLU A 126 6.55 6.69 -10.02
CA GLU A 126 6.75 7.68 -8.95
C GLU A 126 8.22 8.08 -8.83
N LEU A 127 9.12 7.10 -8.81
CA LEU A 127 10.56 7.34 -8.68
C LEU A 127 11.11 8.16 -9.86
N LYS A 128 10.68 7.86 -11.09
CA LYS A 128 11.05 8.61 -12.28
C LYS A 128 10.66 10.09 -12.15
N GLU A 129 9.47 10.36 -11.64
CA GLU A 129 8.97 11.73 -11.51
C GLU A 129 9.65 12.47 -10.34
N LEU A 130 9.88 11.80 -9.22
CA LEU A 130 10.64 12.35 -8.10
C LEU A 130 12.08 12.70 -8.52
N ARG A 131 12.79 11.81 -9.23
CA ARG A 131 14.13 12.07 -9.77
C ARG A 131 14.16 13.28 -10.72
N ARG A 132 13.12 13.45 -11.54
CA ARG A 132 13.01 14.55 -12.49
C ARG A 132 12.87 15.91 -11.78
N GLN A 133 12.11 15.94 -10.69
CA GLN A 133 11.86 17.17 -9.93
C GLN A 133 12.95 17.47 -8.90
N PHE A 134 13.53 16.43 -8.32
CA PHE A 134 14.44 16.51 -7.18
C PHE A 134 15.78 15.84 -7.50
N ALA A 135 16.45 16.33 -8.56
CA ALA A 135 17.64 15.69 -9.12
C ALA A 135 18.77 15.47 -8.10
N ASP A 136 18.95 16.43 -7.18
CA ASP A 136 20.02 16.42 -6.18
C ASP A 136 19.56 15.95 -4.79
N THR A 137 18.28 15.62 -4.61
CA THR A 137 17.71 15.23 -3.31
C THR A 137 17.89 13.74 -3.06
N THR A 138 18.30 13.38 -1.84
CA THR A 138 18.39 11.97 -1.45
C THR A 138 17.00 11.37 -1.31
N ILE A 139 16.72 10.30 -2.04
CA ILE A 139 15.50 9.51 -1.91
C ILE A 139 15.82 8.25 -1.11
N VAL A 140 15.07 8.00 -0.04
CA VAL A 140 15.10 6.78 0.76
C VAL A 140 13.85 5.97 0.44
N GLY A 141 14.05 4.78 -0.12
CA GLY A 141 12.99 3.80 -0.30
C GLY A 141 12.64 3.19 1.05
N VAL A 142 11.39 3.32 1.45
CA VAL A 142 10.86 2.82 2.71
C VAL A 142 9.98 1.60 2.43
N SER A 143 10.37 0.44 2.95
CA SER A 143 9.77 -0.85 2.62
C SER A 143 8.52 -1.13 3.44
N ASP A 144 7.44 -1.50 2.76
CA ASP A 144 6.24 -2.03 3.40
C ASP A 144 6.45 -3.40 4.08
N SER A 145 7.52 -4.12 3.74
CA SER A 145 7.79 -5.47 4.25
C SER A 145 8.85 -5.49 5.35
N ALA A 146 9.60 -4.40 5.56
CA ALA A 146 10.72 -4.36 6.49
C ALA A 146 10.37 -4.75 7.93
N PHE A 147 9.21 -4.30 8.42
CA PHE A 147 8.72 -4.63 9.75
C PHE A 147 8.42 -6.14 9.91
N HIS A 148 8.03 -6.79 8.82
CA HIS A 148 7.67 -8.22 8.78
C HIS A 148 8.87 -9.15 8.56
N ARG A 149 10.12 -8.65 8.52
CA ARG A 149 11.32 -9.51 8.41
C ARG A 149 11.54 -10.40 9.64
N THR A 150 10.89 -10.06 10.75
CA THR A 150 11.04 -10.77 12.03
C THR A 150 10.21 -12.05 12.11
N LYS A 151 9.42 -12.35 11.06
CA LYS A 151 8.67 -13.61 10.96
C LYS A 151 9.63 -14.80 10.98
N PRO A 152 9.33 -15.86 11.74
CA PRO A 152 10.10 -17.09 11.73
C PRO A 152 9.93 -17.86 10.41
N ASP A 153 10.88 -18.74 10.08
CA ASP A 153 10.89 -19.48 8.81
C ASP A 153 9.58 -20.25 8.53
N TYR A 154 8.95 -20.82 9.57
CA TYR A 154 7.68 -21.54 9.40
C TYR A 154 6.51 -20.64 8.98
N ALA A 155 6.60 -19.33 9.20
CA ALA A 155 5.63 -18.32 8.77
C ALA A 155 6.05 -17.60 7.47
N LEU A 156 7.32 -17.73 7.05
CA LEU A 156 7.81 -17.20 5.78
C LEU A 156 7.54 -18.16 4.60
N ASN A 157 7.56 -19.47 4.85
CA ASN A 157 7.49 -20.47 3.79
C ASN A 157 6.06 -20.81 3.39
N TYR A 158 5.86 -21.05 2.09
CA TYR A 158 4.69 -21.75 1.58
C TYR A 158 4.90 -23.26 1.68
N GLY A 159 3.82 -24.04 1.61
CA GLY A 159 3.87 -25.50 1.47
C GLY A 159 4.31 -25.93 0.06
N LEU A 160 5.49 -25.49 -0.37
CA LEU A 160 6.10 -25.73 -1.68
C LEU A 160 7.51 -26.34 -1.50
N PRO A 161 8.09 -26.95 -2.54
CA PRO A 161 9.48 -27.42 -2.49
C PRO A 161 10.43 -26.27 -2.09
N LEU A 162 11.25 -26.50 -1.06
CA LEU A 162 12.13 -25.46 -0.53
C LEU A 162 13.14 -24.98 -1.58
N GLU A 163 13.69 -25.91 -2.38
CA GLU A 163 14.62 -25.63 -3.47
C GLU A 163 14.07 -24.56 -4.43
N ASP A 164 12.81 -24.68 -4.84
CA ASP A 164 12.15 -23.71 -5.72
C ASP A 164 11.92 -22.38 -4.99
N THR A 165 11.39 -22.42 -3.77
CA THR A 165 11.08 -21.18 -3.02
C THR A 165 12.32 -20.38 -2.66
N ASP A 166 13.44 -21.04 -2.40
CA ASP A 166 14.72 -20.40 -2.10
C ASP A 166 15.35 -19.84 -3.39
N ALA A 167 15.36 -20.61 -4.48
CA ALA A 167 15.91 -20.19 -5.76
C ALA A 167 15.15 -19.00 -6.37
N PHE A 168 13.83 -18.95 -6.19
CA PHE A 168 12.98 -17.94 -6.80
C PHE A 168 12.50 -16.86 -5.82
N GLU A 169 12.93 -16.91 -4.57
CA GLU A 169 12.51 -15.97 -3.50
C GLU A 169 10.98 -15.92 -3.31
N ILE A 170 10.31 -17.07 -3.40
CA ILE A 170 8.85 -17.20 -3.23
C ILE A 170 8.55 -17.41 -1.75
N LYS A 171 8.44 -16.29 -1.01
CA LYS A 171 8.20 -16.26 0.44
C LYS A 171 7.04 -15.32 0.79
N ARG A 172 6.53 -15.45 2.01
CA ARG A 172 5.54 -14.54 2.60
C ARG A 172 6.23 -13.28 3.12
N TYR A 173 6.34 -12.25 2.29
CA TYR A 173 6.95 -10.98 2.69
C TYR A 173 6.04 -10.20 3.65
N GLY A 174 4.74 -10.14 3.35
CA GLY A 174 3.79 -9.31 4.09
C GLY A 174 3.97 -7.83 3.81
N TYR A 175 2.88 -7.06 3.94
CA TYR A 175 2.86 -5.61 3.64
C TYR A 175 2.01 -4.85 4.66
N HIS A 176 1.93 -3.53 4.49
CA HIS A 176 1.46 -2.57 5.49
C HIS A 176 2.34 -2.47 6.74
N GLY A 177 3.59 -2.95 6.67
CA GLY A 177 4.52 -2.95 7.79
C GLY A 177 4.74 -1.58 8.41
N LEU A 178 4.72 -0.49 7.62
CA LEU A 178 4.84 0.88 8.14
C LEU A 178 3.66 1.27 9.03
N SER A 179 2.43 0.92 8.62
CA SER A 179 1.25 1.20 9.44
C SER A 179 1.26 0.38 10.73
N ILE A 180 1.64 -0.91 10.65
CA ILE A 180 1.70 -1.77 11.82
C ILE A 180 2.82 -1.32 12.76
N MET A 181 3.99 -0.97 12.23
CA MET A 181 5.11 -0.41 12.98
C MET A 181 4.70 0.87 13.72
N SER A 182 3.98 1.78 13.06
CA SER A 182 3.48 3.01 13.68
C SER A 182 2.59 2.72 14.89
N VAL A 183 1.62 1.80 14.77
CA VAL A 183 0.76 1.40 15.89
C VAL A 183 1.57 0.80 17.04
N VAL A 184 2.53 -0.09 16.73
CA VAL A 184 3.41 -0.70 17.73
C VAL A 184 4.24 0.37 18.45
N GLN A 185 4.80 1.34 17.74
CA GLN A 185 5.58 2.44 18.31
C GLN A 185 4.73 3.33 19.22
N ILE A 186 3.52 3.70 18.79
CA ILE A 186 2.58 4.50 19.61
C ILE A 186 2.25 3.77 20.91
N LEU A 187 1.91 2.49 20.84
CA LEU A 187 1.60 1.69 22.02
C LEU A 187 2.82 1.51 22.93
N THR A 188 4.01 1.34 22.36
CA THR A 188 5.27 1.23 23.13
C THR A 188 5.58 2.53 23.86
N ALA A 189 5.50 3.67 23.18
CA ALA A 189 5.76 4.99 23.77
C ALA A 189 4.76 5.33 24.89
N ALA A 190 3.55 4.80 24.82
CA ALA A 190 2.53 4.94 25.85
C ALA A 190 2.61 3.89 26.97
N ASP A 191 3.61 2.99 26.96
CA ASP A 191 3.73 1.83 27.86
C ASP A 191 2.45 0.97 27.91
N LYS A 192 1.84 0.77 26.73
CA LYS A 192 0.57 0.06 26.54
C LYS A 192 0.65 -1.11 25.58
N LEU A 193 1.82 -1.41 25.02
CA LEU A 193 1.99 -2.52 24.10
C LEU A 193 1.89 -3.86 24.85
N PRO A 194 0.88 -4.70 24.59
CA PRO A 194 0.84 -6.04 25.16
C PRO A 194 1.91 -6.94 24.53
N SER A 195 2.37 -7.95 25.26
CA SER A 195 3.30 -8.97 24.72
C SER A 195 2.73 -9.65 23.47
N LYS A 196 1.42 -9.93 23.43
CA LYS A 196 0.74 -10.49 22.25
C LYS A 196 -0.35 -9.55 21.80
N VAL A 197 -0.27 -9.09 20.55
CA VAL A 197 -1.29 -8.21 19.97
C VAL A 197 -1.54 -8.58 18.51
N ILE A 198 -2.80 -8.56 18.13
CA ILE A 198 -3.24 -8.66 16.73
C ILE A 198 -3.61 -7.25 16.28
N ILE A 199 -3.02 -6.80 15.17
CA ILE A 199 -3.29 -5.50 14.59
C ILE A 199 -3.94 -5.71 13.22
N ALA A 200 -5.15 -5.18 13.06
CA ALA A 200 -5.89 -5.21 11.79
C ALA A 200 -5.80 -3.84 11.13
N HIS A 201 -5.07 -3.76 10.01
CA HIS A 201 -5.07 -2.60 9.13
C HIS A 201 -6.21 -2.79 8.11
N LEU A 202 -7.29 -2.03 8.24
CA LEU A 202 -8.50 -2.17 7.43
C LEU A 202 -8.72 -0.91 6.60
N GLY A 203 -8.31 -0.95 5.33
CA GLY A 203 -8.55 0.09 4.34
C GLY A 203 -8.87 -0.52 2.98
N SER A 204 -8.62 0.24 1.89
CA SER A 204 -8.82 -0.28 0.53
C SER A 204 -7.94 -1.51 0.24
N GLY A 205 -6.74 -1.54 0.80
CA GLY A 205 -6.00 -2.77 1.09
C GLY A 205 -6.17 -3.12 2.56
N ALA A 206 -6.28 -4.41 2.88
CA ALA A 206 -6.51 -4.87 4.25
C ALA A 206 -5.55 -6.01 4.63
N SER A 207 -5.04 -5.98 5.87
CA SER A 207 -4.20 -7.04 6.41
C SER A 207 -4.37 -7.20 7.92
N VAL A 208 -4.18 -8.41 8.43
CA VAL A 208 -4.04 -8.71 9.86
C VAL A 208 -2.59 -9.11 10.13
N SER A 209 -2.00 -8.58 11.20
CA SER A 209 -0.65 -8.95 11.66
C SER A 209 -0.67 -9.43 13.09
N ALA A 210 0.01 -10.55 13.34
CA ALA A 210 0.28 -11.05 14.69
C ALA A 210 1.63 -10.52 15.17
N ILE A 211 1.63 -9.86 16.33
CA ILE A 211 2.80 -9.25 16.93
C ILE A 211 3.09 -9.92 18.28
N LEU A 212 4.35 -10.33 18.47
CA LEU A 212 4.88 -10.86 19.72
C LEU A 212 6.04 -9.99 20.18
N ASP A 213 5.92 -9.40 21.36
CA ASP A 213 6.93 -8.54 22.01
C ASP A 213 7.45 -7.45 21.06
N GLY A 214 6.52 -6.78 20.37
CA GLY A 214 6.82 -5.72 19.39
C GLY A 214 7.35 -6.18 18.04
N LYS A 215 7.51 -7.49 17.81
CA LYS A 215 7.98 -8.07 16.55
C LYS A 215 6.85 -8.73 15.79
N SER A 216 6.85 -8.60 14.46
CA SER A 216 5.88 -9.30 13.62
C SER A 216 6.23 -10.78 13.50
N VAL A 217 5.30 -11.64 13.90
CA VAL A 217 5.45 -13.09 13.80
C VAL A 217 4.59 -13.70 12.69
N ASP A 218 3.54 -13.00 12.26
CA ASP A 218 2.77 -13.37 11.07
C ASP A 218 2.08 -12.14 10.44
N ASN A 219 1.72 -12.25 9.16
CA ASN A 219 0.94 -11.28 8.40
C ASN A 219 0.08 -12.00 7.36
N SER A 220 -1.17 -11.56 7.21
CA SER A 220 -2.12 -12.22 6.30
C SER A 220 -1.75 -12.08 4.82
N MET A 221 -0.98 -11.06 4.43
CA MET A 221 -0.46 -10.94 3.06
C MET A 221 0.81 -11.77 2.91
N GLY A 222 1.03 -12.28 1.70
CA GLY A 222 2.14 -13.19 1.42
C GLY A 222 3.17 -12.59 0.46
N TYR A 223 3.40 -13.30 -0.64
CA TYR A 223 4.31 -12.91 -1.72
C TYR A 223 3.87 -11.62 -2.39
N SER A 224 2.57 -11.35 -2.44
CA SER A 224 2.02 -10.08 -2.92
C SER A 224 0.90 -9.59 -2.01
N PRO A 225 0.50 -8.32 -2.11
CA PRO A 225 -0.65 -7.77 -1.38
C PRO A 225 -2.01 -8.37 -1.76
N LEU A 226 -2.06 -9.37 -2.65
CA LEU A 226 -3.29 -10.05 -3.05
C LEU A 226 -3.76 -11.08 -2.01
N GLU A 227 -2.82 -11.75 -1.35
CA GLU A 227 -3.15 -12.81 -0.39
C GLU A 227 -3.75 -12.25 0.92
N GLY A 228 -4.60 -13.05 1.56
CA GLY A 228 -5.16 -12.78 2.87
C GLY A 228 -6.62 -12.38 2.81
N LEU A 229 -6.92 -11.20 3.36
CA LEU A 229 -8.27 -10.68 3.47
C LEU A 229 -8.88 -10.34 2.11
N ILE A 230 -10.21 -10.41 2.04
CA ILE A 230 -10.97 -9.71 1.00
C ILE A 230 -10.71 -8.21 1.15
N MET A 231 -10.54 -7.49 0.04
CA MET A 231 -10.27 -6.04 0.06
C MET A 231 -11.25 -5.30 -0.86
N SER A 232 -11.04 -4.00 -1.08
CA SER A 232 -11.89 -3.20 -1.97
C SER A 232 -12.05 -3.81 -3.36
N THR A 233 -10.92 -4.11 -4.03
CA THR A 233 -10.91 -4.65 -5.40
C THR A 233 -10.11 -5.94 -5.55
N ARG A 234 -9.44 -6.38 -4.48
CA ARG A 234 -8.63 -7.61 -4.44
C ARG A 234 -9.43 -8.78 -3.88
N SER A 235 -9.24 -9.95 -4.47
CA SER A 235 -9.95 -11.17 -4.07
C SER A 235 -9.63 -11.62 -2.65
N GLY A 236 -8.44 -11.31 -2.14
CA GLY A 236 -7.88 -12.04 -1.00
C GLY A 236 -7.48 -13.46 -1.41
N THR A 237 -7.28 -14.32 -0.43
CA THR A 237 -6.93 -15.72 -0.64
C THR A 237 -8.08 -16.47 -1.33
N ILE A 238 -7.76 -17.11 -2.46
CA ILE A 238 -8.62 -18.08 -3.14
C ILE A 238 -7.84 -19.36 -3.44
N ASP A 239 -8.55 -20.44 -3.74
CA ASP A 239 -7.95 -21.69 -4.17
C ASP A 239 -7.23 -21.51 -5.53
N ALA A 240 -6.01 -22.06 -5.66
CA ALA A 240 -5.22 -22.00 -6.88
C ALA A 240 -5.94 -22.65 -8.09
N THR A 241 -6.71 -23.71 -7.84
CA THR A 241 -7.58 -24.36 -8.84
C THR A 241 -8.71 -23.44 -9.28
N VAL A 242 -9.29 -22.67 -8.36
CA VAL A 242 -10.31 -21.65 -8.72
C VAL A 242 -9.70 -20.59 -9.61
N ALA A 243 -8.49 -20.10 -9.29
CA ALA A 243 -7.77 -19.16 -10.15
C ALA A 243 -7.52 -19.75 -11.56
N SER A 244 -7.12 -21.03 -11.65
CA SER A 244 -6.95 -21.73 -12.93
C SER A 244 -8.26 -21.91 -13.70
N VAL A 245 -9.38 -22.20 -13.02
CA VAL A 245 -10.70 -22.30 -13.66
C VAL A 245 -11.13 -20.96 -14.22
N LEU A 246 -10.97 -19.87 -13.45
CA LEU A 246 -11.30 -18.51 -13.89
C LEU A 246 -10.50 -18.13 -15.14
N ARG A 247 -9.19 -18.41 -15.14
CA ARG A 247 -8.32 -18.18 -16.30
C ARG A 247 -8.88 -18.85 -17.55
N ASN A 248 -9.22 -20.14 -17.46
CA ASN A 248 -9.66 -20.94 -18.60
C ASN A 248 -11.05 -20.52 -19.09
N VAL A 249 -12.01 -20.34 -18.17
CA VAL A 249 -13.40 -20.00 -18.52
C VAL A 249 -13.52 -18.59 -19.09
N LEU A 250 -12.73 -17.65 -18.57
CA LEU A 250 -12.72 -16.25 -19.03
C LEU A 250 -11.70 -16.01 -20.15
N ASN A 251 -10.97 -17.03 -20.59
CA ASN A 251 -9.91 -16.96 -21.60
C ASN A 251 -8.89 -15.84 -21.31
N LEU A 252 -8.42 -15.78 -20.06
CA LEU A 252 -7.41 -14.82 -19.61
C LEU A 252 -5.99 -15.41 -19.77
N ASP A 253 -5.03 -14.54 -20.10
CA ASP A 253 -3.62 -14.82 -19.87
C ASP A 253 -3.25 -14.54 -18.39
N ASP A 254 -1.97 -14.71 -18.03
CA ASP A 254 -1.53 -14.54 -16.64
C ASP A 254 -1.72 -13.09 -16.15
N SER A 255 -1.46 -12.10 -17.02
CA SER A 255 -1.68 -10.67 -16.72
C SER A 255 -3.17 -10.33 -16.56
N GLY A 256 -4.02 -10.90 -17.42
CA GLY A 256 -5.47 -10.76 -17.36
C GLY A 256 -6.03 -11.36 -16.07
N LEU A 257 -5.53 -12.52 -15.63
CA LEU A 257 -5.90 -13.12 -14.35
C LEU A 257 -5.44 -12.26 -13.17
N GLU A 258 -4.20 -11.77 -13.18
CA GLU A 258 -3.69 -10.88 -12.13
C GLU A 258 -4.54 -9.61 -12.02
N THR A 259 -4.88 -9.01 -13.16
CA THR A 259 -5.75 -7.82 -13.23
C THR A 259 -7.14 -8.14 -12.70
N TYR A 260 -7.73 -9.28 -13.08
CA TYR A 260 -9.04 -9.70 -12.61
C TYR A 260 -9.07 -9.83 -11.07
N LEU A 261 -8.07 -10.52 -10.51
CA LEU A 261 -7.98 -10.75 -9.07
C LEU A 261 -7.64 -9.49 -8.27
N ASN A 262 -6.89 -8.54 -8.84
CA ASN A 262 -6.50 -7.31 -8.15
C ASN A 262 -7.44 -6.12 -8.34
N LYS A 263 -8.21 -6.07 -9.43
CA LYS A 263 -8.97 -4.88 -9.84
C LYS A 263 -10.47 -5.11 -10.03
N LYS A 264 -10.92 -6.36 -10.21
CA LYS A 264 -12.32 -6.69 -10.49
C LYS A 264 -12.97 -7.59 -9.43
N SER A 265 -12.25 -7.86 -8.35
CA SER A 265 -12.65 -8.80 -7.30
C SER A 265 -12.99 -8.05 -6.01
N GLY A 266 -12.94 -8.71 -4.86
CA GLY A 266 -13.14 -8.07 -3.56
C GLY A 266 -14.57 -7.58 -3.33
N LEU A 267 -14.71 -6.52 -2.54
CA LEU A 267 -15.98 -5.82 -2.31
C LEU A 267 -16.62 -5.35 -3.62
N LEU A 268 -15.83 -4.89 -4.60
CA LEU A 268 -16.32 -4.52 -5.92
C LEU A 268 -16.99 -5.69 -6.63
N GLY A 269 -16.31 -6.84 -6.69
CA GLY A 269 -16.85 -8.04 -7.33
C GLY A 269 -18.13 -8.54 -6.63
N LEU A 270 -18.10 -8.57 -5.29
CA LEU A 270 -19.20 -9.09 -4.48
C LEU A 270 -20.40 -8.13 -4.44
N GLY A 271 -20.16 -6.87 -4.12
CA GLY A 271 -21.16 -5.85 -3.81
C GLY A 271 -21.45 -4.87 -4.94
N GLY A 272 -20.58 -4.77 -5.94
CA GLY A 272 -20.69 -3.80 -7.04
C GLY A 272 -20.14 -2.41 -6.69
N SER A 273 -19.48 -2.25 -5.55
CA SER A 273 -18.76 -1.02 -5.16
C SER A 273 -17.50 -1.40 -4.38
N ASP A 274 -16.42 -0.66 -4.61
CA ASP A 274 -15.15 -0.80 -3.88
C ASP A 274 -15.08 0.11 -2.64
N ASP A 275 -16.09 0.95 -2.43
CA ASP A 275 -16.27 1.79 -1.25
C ASP A 275 -17.21 1.12 -0.22
N ILE A 276 -16.63 0.77 0.94
CA ILE A 276 -17.38 0.15 2.04
C ILE A 276 -18.49 1.06 2.60
N ARG A 277 -18.34 2.39 2.50
CA ARG A 277 -19.33 3.38 2.99
C ARG A 277 -20.61 3.33 2.15
N GLU A 278 -20.46 3.18 0.83
CA GLU A 278 -21.58 3.00 -0.08
C GLU A 278 -22.29 1.67 0.20
N LEU A 279 -21.54 0.58 0.36
CA LEU A 279 -22.10 -0.73 0.68
C LEU A 279 -22.87 -0.73 2.01
N LEU A 280 -22.36 -0.05 3.05
CA LEU A 280 -23.06 0.09 4.33
C LEU A 280 -24.38 0.88 4.19
N THR A 281 -24.41 1.91 3.34
CA THR A 281 -25.64 2.65 3.05
C THR A 281 -26.65 1.76 2.34
N ARG A 282 -26.20 1.06 1.30
CA ARG A 282 -27.04 0.13 0.52
C ARG A 282 -27.57 -1.03 1.37
N GLU A 283 -26.78 -1.60 2.28
CA GLU A 283 -27.26 -2.63 3.21
C GLU A 283 -28.40 -2.10 4.09
N LYS A 284 -28.26 -0.88 4.63
CA LYS A 284 -29.32 -0.25 5.44
C LYS A 284 -30.61 -0.05 4.64
N ASP A 285 -30.50 0.23 3.34
CA ASP A 285 -31.61 0.36 2.41
C ASP A 285 -32.17 -0.99 1.91
N GLY A 286 -31.64 -2.11 2.41
CA GLY A 286 -32.14 -3.46 2.14
C GLY A 286 -31.48 -4.17 0.95
N ASP A 287 -30.36 -3.67 0.42
CA ASP A 287 -29.59 -4.33 -0.64
C ASP A 287 -28.91 -5.61 -0.13
N LYS A 288 -29.48 -6.76 -0.54
CA LYS A 288 -28.98 -8.09 -0.18
C LYS A 288 -27.58 -8.39 -0.73
N ARG A 289 -27.20 -7.79 -1.87
CA ARG A 289 -25.88 -7.99 -2.48
C ARG A 289 -24.83 -7.22 -1.69
N ALA A 290 -25.12 -6.00 -1.27
CA ALA A 290 -24.25 -5.22 -0.39
C ALA A 290 -24.05 -5.92 0.96
N LYS A 291 -25.14 -6.43 1.56
CA LYS A 291 -25.08 -7.26 2.76
C LYS A 291 -24.15 -8.47 2.60
N LEU A 292 -24.33 -9.25 1.54
CA LEU A 292 -23.48 -10.42 1.28
C LEU A 292 -22.00 -10.04 1.19
N ALA A 293 -21.67 -8.93 0.51
CA ALA A 293 -20.29 -8.46 0.39
C ALA A 293 -19.68 -8.11 1.75
N LEU A 294 -20.42 -7.36 2.58
CA LEU A 294 -19.99 -6.96 3.93
C LEU A 294 -19.85 -8.16 4.87
N ASP A 295 -20.82 -9.08 4.87
CA ASP A 295 -20.78 -10.30 5.68
C ASP A 295 -19.58 -11.17 5.29
N THR A 296 -19.32 -11.33 3.99
CA THR A 296 -18.17 -12.11 3.49
C THR A 296 -16.84 -11.46 3.88
N TYR A 297 -16.73 -10.14 3.74
CA TYR A 297 -15.55 -9.38 4.18
C TYR A 297 -15.31 -9.52 5.69
N ALA A 298 -16.33 -9.27 6.51
CA ALA A 298 -16.24 -9.37 7.97
C ALA A 298 -15.84 -10.78 8.41
N TYR A 299 -16.41 -11.82 7.79
CA TYR A 299 -16.04 -13.20 8.06
C TYR A 299 -14.58 -13.51 7.71
N SER A 300 -14.05 -12.95 6.62
CA SER A 300 -12.63 -13.08 6.28
C SER A 300 -11.72 -12.49 7.36
N VAL A 301 -12.07 -11.31 7.89
CA VAL A 301 -11.34 -10.65 8.99
C VAL A 301 -11.41 -11.49 10.26
N GLN A 302 -12.60 -11.96 10.64
CA GLN A 302 -12.79 -12.80 11.83
C GLN A 302 -11.94 -14.08 11.76
N LYS A 303 -11.92 -14.75 10.61
CA LYS A 303 -11.08 -15.95 10.41
C LYS A 303 -9.60 -15.63 10.58
N SER A 304 -9.11 -14.52 10.01
CA SER A 304 -7.70 -14.14 10.12
C SER A 304 -7.29 -13.72 11.53
N ILE A 305 -8.20 -13.17 12.34
CA ILE A 305 -7.93 -12.87 13.76
C ILE A 305 -7.83 -14.16 14.59
N ALA A 306 -8.55 -15.21 14.21
CA ALA A 306 -8.64 -16.45 14.97
C ALA A 306 -7.56 -17.50 14.63
N GLN A 307 -6.83 -17.34 13.52
CA GLN A 307 -5.68 -18.20 13.15
C GLN A 307 -4.52 -18.02 14.12
#